data_AF-A0A9W9AS71-F1
#
_entry.id   AF-A0A9W9AS71-F1
#
_cell.length_a   1.000
_cell.length_b   1.000
_cell.length_c   1.000
_cell.angle_alpha   90.00
_cell.angle_beta   90.00
_cell.angle_gamma   90.00
#
_symmetry.space_group_name_H-M   'P 1'
#
loop_
_entity.id
_entity.type
_entity.pdbx_description
1 polymer ?
#
loop_
_entity_poly.entity_id
_entity_poly.type
_entity_poly.pdbx_seq_one_letter_code
_entity_poly.pdbx_strand_id
1 'polypeptide(L)'
;MLLPLFADVSPSAVLLLPKEYRNGLGISWFPTMTMSIEYKFTIPKSSKRTTTIHSNCTVGVFSSTNFLHGTMGRHSLYTELWTAPCHIGEDVRVNKGWRDDQVCLAVSMQMVLVVPMERNLTKGKEKGKL
;
A
#
# COMPACT_ATOMS: atom_id res chain seq x y z
N MET A 1 13.79 1.64 9.15
CA MET A 1 12.69 1.08 8.35
C MET A 1 12.00 2.21 7.61
N LEU A 2 11.75 2.08 6.30
CA LEU A 2 11.20 3.14 5.45
C LEU A 2 9.67 3.07 5.41
N LEU A 3 9.00 3.50 6.48
CA LEU A 3 7.53 3.45 6.58
C LEU A 3 6.80 4.15 5.40
N PRO A 4 7.23 5.34 4.92
CA PRO A 4 6.58 5.97 3.77
C PRO A 4 6.59 5.12 2.49
N LEU A 5 7.65 4.33 2.27
CA LEU A 5 7.73 3.44 1.12
C LEU A 5 6.64 2.35 1.22
N PHE A 6 6.50 1.73 2.40
CA PHE A 6 5.49 0.70 2.62
C PHE A 6 4.05 1.24 2.56
N ALA A 7 3.85 2.52 2.89
CA ALA A 7 2.54 3.17 2.75
C ALA A 7 2.13 3.34 1.27
N ASP A 8 3.09 3.57 0.37
CA ASP A 8 2.85 3.91 -1.05
C ASP A 8 2.81 2.71 -2.01
N VAL A 9 3.25 1.52 -1.57
CA VAL A 9 3.23 0.30 -2.41
C VAL A 9 1.85 -0.38 -2.49
N SER A 10 0.81 0.21 -1.91
CA SER A 10 -0.52 -0.38 -1.91
C SER A 10 -1.15 -0.38 -3.32
N PRO A 11 -1.82 -1.47 -3.74
CA PRO A 11 -2.49 -1.51 -5.03
C PRO A 11 -3.53 -0.39 -5.15
N SER A 12 -3.61 0.22 -6.32
CA SER A 12 -4.67 1.20 -6.62
C SER A 12 -6.06 0.56 -6.47
N ALA A 13 -7.00 1.31 -5.90
CA ALA A 13 -8.38 0.88 -5.65
C ALA A 13 -9.06 0.26 -6.87
N VAL A 14 -8.78 0.79 -8.06
CA VAL A 14 -9.43 0.35 -9.30
C VAL A 14 -9.00 -1.06 -9.70
N LEU A 15 -7.79 -1.47 -9.32
CA LEU A 15 -7.27 -2.81 -9.55
C LEU A 15 -7.86 -3.84 -8.57
N LEU A 16 -8.53 -3.39 -7.51
CA LEU A 16 -9.20 -4.24 -6.52
C LEU A 16 -10.68 -4.48 -6.84
N LEU A 17 -11.29 -3.66 -7.71
CA LEU A 17 -12.69 -3.83 -8.12
C LEU A 17 -12.91 -5.17 -8.85
N PRO A 18 -14.07 -5.83 -8.74
CA PRO A 18 -14.39 -6.97 -9.61
C PRO A 18 -14.34 -6.57 -11.10
N LYS A 19 -14.01 -7.51 -11.99
CA LYS A 19 -13.76 -7.21 -13.42
C LYS A 19 -14.95 -6.56 -14.10
N GLU A 20 -16.15 -6.90 -13.65
CA GLU A 20 -17.45 -6.43 -14.14
C GLU A 20 -17.62 -4.92 -13.94
N TYR A 21 -16.99 -4.36 -12.91
CA TYR A 21 -17.03 -2.93 -12.59
C TYR A 21 -15.86 -2.14 -13.19
N ARG A 22 -14.97 -2.79 -13.95
CA ARG A 22 -13.85 -2.16 -14.65
C ARG A 22 -14.18 -1.82 -16.10
N ASN A 23 -15.46 -1.85 -16.49
CA ASN A 23 -15.88 -1.53 -17.85
C ASN A 23 -15.47 -0.09 -18.21
N GLY A 24 -14.78 0.07 -19.35
CA GLY A 24 -14.23 1.36 -19.78
C GLY A 24 -12.89 1.73 -19.12
N LEU A 25 -12.42 0.95 -18.13
CA LEU A 25 -11.07 1.09 -17.60
C LEU A 25 -10.10 0.36 -18.52
N GLY A 26 -9.53 1.10 -19.47
CA GLY A 26 -8.48 0.61 -20.34
C GLY A 26 -7.13 0.50 -19.62
N ILE A 27 -6.06 0.43 -20.40
CA ILE A 27 -4.70 0.37 -19.86
C ILE A 27 -4.42 1.72 -19.19
N SER A 28 -4.34 1.73 -17.86
CA SER A 28 -4.22 2.95 -17.06
C SER A 28 -3.01 2.89 -16.13
N TRP A 29 -2.47 4.05 -15.78
CA TRP A 29 -1.50 4.21 -14.69
C TRP A 29 -2.08 5.07 -13.58
N PHE A 30 -1.54 4.91 -12.37
CA PHE A 30 -2.18 5.39 -11.15
C PHE A 30 -1.22 6.27 -10.32
N PRO A 31 -0.88 7.49 -10.77
CA PRO A 31 0.01 8.35 -10.00
C PRO A 31 -0.62 8.79 -8.68
N THR A 32 0.15 8.63 -7.59
CA THR A 32 -0.11 9.28 -6.31
C THR A 32 0.05 10.79 -6.48
N MET A 33 -1.04 11.53 -6.29
CA MET A 33 -1.09 12.99 -6.38
C MET A 33 -0.63 13.63 -5.08
N THR A 34 -1.12 13.11 -3.96
CA THR A 34 -0.78 13.58 -2.62
C THR A 34 -0.74 12.38 -1.68
N MET A 35 0.17 12.42 -0.72
CA MET A 35 0.24 11.46 0.37
C MET A 35 0.45 12.23 1.67
N SER A 36 -0.38 11.95 2.65
CA SER A 36 -0.17 12.33 4.05
C SER A 36 0.18 11.08 4.82
N ILE A 37 1.10 11.19 5.77
CA ILE A 37 1.47 10.11 6.67
C ILE A 37 1.52 10.65 8.10
N GLU A 38 0.85 9.95 8.99
CA GLU A 38 0.81 10.23 10.42
C GLU A 38 1.52 9.09 11.15
N TYR A 39 2.63 9.40 11.79
CA TYR A 39 3.34 8.45 12.66
C TYR A 39 2.61 8.38 13.99
N LYS A 40 2.10 7.20 14.34
CA LYS A 40 1.32 6.99 15.56
C LYS A 40 2.21 6.49 16.70
N PHE A 41 3.12 5.56 16.41
CA PHE A 41 4.03 4.97 17.38
C PHE A 41 5.44 4.87 16.82
N THR A 42 6.43 4.96 17.71
CA THR A 42 7.81 4.62 17.36
C THR A 42 7.93 3.12 17.17
N ILE A 43 8.84 2.70 16.28
CA ILE A 43 9.10 1.27 16.06
C ILE A 43 9.60 0.68 17.38
N PRO A 44 8.88 -0.30 17.99
CA PRO A 44 9.31 -0.90 19.23
C PRO A 44 10.72 -1.47 19.08
N LYS A 45 11.60 -1.19 20.05
CA LYS A 45 12.91 -1.82 20.07
C LYS A 45 12.71 -3.31 20.33
N SER A 46 13.23 -4.17 19.46
CA SER A 46 13.26 -5.62 19.71
C SER A 46 13.83 -5.88 21.11
N SER A 47 13.02 -6.45 21.99
CA SER A 47 13.52 -6.95 23.27
C SER A 47 14.46 -8.14 23.02
N LYS A 48 15.38 -8.41 23.95
CA LYS A 48 16.56 -9.27 23.73
C LYS A 48 16.20 -10.72 23.35
N ARG A 49 16.81 -11.17 22.24
CA ARG A 49 17.27 -12.53 21.82
C ARG A 49 16.43 -13.80 21.99
N THR A 50 15.37 -13.88 22.79
CA THR A 50 14.70 -15.17 23.06
C THR A 50 13.21 -15.20 22.68
N THR A 51 12.56 -14.05 22.54
CA THR A 51 11.16 -13.94 22.07
C THR A 51 11.01 -12.65 21.28
N THR A 52 11.15 -12.73 19.96
CA THR A 52 10.90 -11.58 19.08
C THR A 52 9.40 -11.28 19.09
N ILE A 53 9.01 -10.24 19.82
CA ILE A 53 7.61 -9.78 19.87
C ILE A 53 7.25 -9.02 18.58
N HIS A 54 8.25 -8.36 17.98
CA HIS A 54 8.13 -7.61 16.74
C HIS A 54 9.32 -7.82 15.81
N SER A 55 9.06 -7.92 14.51
CA SER A 55 10.07 -7.88 13.47
C SER A 55 10.71 -6.49 13.34
N ASN A 56 12.01 -6.46 13.09
CA ASN A 56 12.74 -5.23 12.82
C ASN A 56 12.73 -4.82 11.33
N CYS A 57 12.24 -5.67 10.41
CA CYS A 57 12.22 -5.36 8.98
C CYS A 57 10.91 -5.75 8.25
N THR A 58 9.97 -6.39 8.93
CA THR A 58 8.65 -6.73 8.39
C THR A 58 7.58 -5.87 9.06
N VAL A 59 6.64 -5.38 8.25
CA VAL A 59 5.44 -4.67 8.69
C VAL A 59 4.22 -5.33 8.10
N GLY A 60 3.10 -5.30 8.83
CA GLY A 60 1.79 -5.55 8.26
C GLY A 60 1.33 -4.30 7.52
N VAL A 61 0.84 -4.47 6.30
CA VAL A 61 0.20 -3.39 5.53
C VAL A 61 -1.27 -3.74 5.38
N PHE A 62 -2.14 -2.90 5.91
CA PHE A 62 -3.57 -2.94 5.65
C PHE A 62 -3.94 -1.74 4.81
N SER A 63 -4.70 -1.92 3.73
CA SER A 63 -5.17 -0.81 2.92
C SER A 63 -6.64 -0.95 2.59
N SER A 64 -7.31 0.20 2.50
CA SER A 64 -8.73 0.30 2.19
C SER A 64 -9.02 1.53 1.34
N THR A 65 -10.16 1.50 0.66
CA THR A 65 -10.60 2.57 -0.23
C THR A 65 -12.12 2.64 -0.19
N ASN A 66 -12.65 3.85 -0.11
CA ASN A 66 -14.09 4.08 0.04
C ASN A 66 -14.69 4.80 -1.16
N PHE A 67 -13.89 5.60 -1.89
CA PHE A 67 -14.41 6.50 -2.91
C PHE A 67 -13.59 6.45 -4.19
N LEU A 68 -14.30 6.25 -5.29
CA LEU A 68 -13.78 6.41 -6.65
C LEU A 68 -14.63 7.46 -7.37
N HIS A 69 -14.02 8.60 -7.66
CA HIS A 69 -14.67 9.73 -8.29
C HIS A 69 -14.64 9.56 -9.82
N GLY A 70 -15.78 9.19 -10.41
CA GLY A 70 -15.88 8.78 -11.81
C GLY A 70 -15.53 9.88 -12.84
N THR A 71 -15.83 11.15 -12.57
CA THR A 71 -15.62 12.24 -13.56
C THR A 71 -14.18 12.74 -13.65
N MET A 72 -13.41 12.63 -12.56
CA MET A 72 -12.03 13.10 -12.48
C MET A 72 -11.02 11.96 -12.33
N GLY A 73 -11.46 10.70 -12.27
CA GLY A 73 -10.61 9.54 -12.09
C GLY A 73 -9.86 9.52 -10.77
N ARG A 74 -10.28 10.27 -9.75
CA ARG A 74 -9.57 10.36 -8.47
C ARG A 74 -10.11 9.35 -7.48
N HIS A 75 -9.25 8.72 -6.71
CA HIS A 75 -9.66 7.88 -5.58
C HIS A 75 -8.77 8.11 -4.37
N SER A 76 -9.34 7.85 -3.20
CA SER A 76 -8.62 7.89 -1.93
C SER A 76 -8.13 6.49 -1.58
N LEU A 77 -6.90 6.39 -1.08
CA LEU A 77 -6.35 5.17 -0.50
C LEU A 77 -5.97 5.45 0.95
N TYR A 78 -6.46 4.62 1.85
CA TYR A 78 -6.13 4.63 3.25
C TYR A 78 -5.23 3.43 3.54
N THR A 79 -4.10 3.64 4.19
CA THR A 79 -3.14 2.58 4.51
C THR A 79 -2.75 2.65 5.98
N GLU A 80 -2.79 1.53 6.68
CA GLU A 80 -2.26 1.35 8.02
C GLU A 80 -1.02 0.46 7.97
N LEU A 81 0.04 0.90 8.65
CA LEU A 81 1.26 0.15 8.83
C LEU A 81 1.29 -0.36 10.28
N TRP A 82 1.39 -1.66 10.43
CA TRP A 82 1.41 -2.35 11.72
C TRP A 82 2.74 -3.06 11.92
N THR A 83 3.16 -3.22 13.17
CA THR A 83 4.25 -4.16 13.48
C THR A 83 3.88 -5.58 13.04
N ALA A 84 4.88 -6.35 12.66
CA ALA A 84 4.72 -7.78 12.37
C ALA A 84 5.29 -8.61 13.53
N PRO A 85 4.72 -9.78 13.84
CA PRO A 85 5.18 -10.61 14.97
C PRO A 85 6.55 -11.26 14.73
N CYS A 86 6.92 -11.52 13.47
CA CYS A 86 8.19 -12.14 13.08
C CYS A 86 8.58 -11.71 11.65
N HIS A 87 9.78 -12.09 11.20
CA HIS A 87 10.17 -11.84 9.82
C HIS A 87 9.45 -12.80 8.86
N ILE A 88 9.18 -12.35 7.63
CA ILE A 88 8.64 -13.22 6.58
C ILE A 88 9.69 -14.29 6.23
N GLY A 89 9.28 -15.55 6.22
CA GLY A 89 10.14 -16.69 5.88
C GLY A 89 10.92 -17.27 7.06
N GLU A 90 10.75 -16.74 8.26
CA GLU A 90 11.28 -17.36 9.48
C GLU A 90 10.33 -18.46 9.99
N ASP A 91 10.88 -19.63 10.32
CA ASP A 91 10.16 -20.72 10.99
C ASP A 91 10.12 -20.50 12.51
N VAL A 92 9.64 -19.32 12.92
CA VAL A 92 9.49 -18.95 14.32
C VAL A 92 8.05 -19.19 14.73
N ARG A 93 7.86 -19.92 15.84
CA ARG A 93 6.53 -20.09 16.44
C ARG A 93 6.02 -18.74 16.93
N VAL A 94 5.07 -18.19 16.20
CA VAL A 94 4.35 -16.98 16.61
C VAL A 94 3.53 -17.29 17.87
N ASN A 95 3.74 -16.49 18.92
CA ASN A 95 3.05 -16.67 20.19
C ASN A 95 1.52 -16.56 20.03
N LYS A 96 0.77 -17.37 20.78
CA LYS A 96 -0.68 -17.21 20.89
C LYS A 96 -0.97 -15.85 21.54
N GLY A 97 -1.79 -15.02 20.90
CA GLY A 97 -2.06 -13.65 21.36
C GLY A 97 -1.15 -12.56 20.76
N TRP A 98 -0.27 -12.88 19.81
CA TRP A 98 0.65 -11.91 19.19
C TRP A 98 0.00 -10.63 18.66
N ARG A 99 -1.30 -10.66 18.33
CA ARG A 99 -2.06 -9.50 17.86
C ARG A 99 -2.18 -8.41 18.92
N ASP A 100 -2.27 -8.80 20.19
CA ASP A 100 -2.45 -7.87 21.31
C ASP A 100 -1.21 -7.01 21.53
N ASP A 101 -0.05 -7.52 21.14
CA ASP A 101 1.21 -6.79 21.20
C ASP A 101 1.42 -5.87 19.98
N GLN A 102 0.73 -6.08 18.85
CA GLN A 102 1.00 -5.30 17.64
C GLN A 102 0.50 -3.87 17.76
N VAL A 103 1.34 -2.93 17.31
CA VAL A 103 1.04 -1.50 17.31
C VAL A 103 0.97 -0.95 15.89
N CYS A 104 0.05 -0.03 15.66
CA CYS A 104 -0.02 0.72 14.42
C CYS A 104 1.12 1.74 14.40
N LEU A 105 2.10 1.56 13.52
CA LEU A 105 3.27 2.42 13.41
C LEU A 105 2.91 3.76 12.74
N ALA A 106 2.14 3.69 11.65
CA ALA A 106 1.74 4.85 10.90
C ALA A 106 0.45 4.60 10.14
N VAL A 107 -0.26 5.69 9.87
CA VAL A 107 -1.43 5.72 8.99
C VAL A 107 -1.15 6.68 7.85
N SER A 108 -1.59 6.34 6.65
CA SER A 108 -1.45 7.18 5.48
C SER A 108 -2.78 7.36 4.76
N MET A 109 -3.00 8.57 4.25
CA MET A 109 -4.06 8.87 3.30
C MET A 109 -3.42 9.38 2.02
N GLN A 110 -3.80 8.76 0.90
CA GLN A 110 -3.32 9.12 -0.42
C GLN A 110 -4.49 9.52 -1.31
N MET A 111 -4.24 10.49 -2.18
CA MET A 111 -5.08 10.74 -3.34
C MET A 111 -4.36 10.26 -4.57
N VAL A 112 -5.01 9.39 -5.33
CA VAL A 112 -4.46 8.77 -6.54
C VAL A 112 -5.33 9.15 -7.73
N LEU A 113 -4.70 9.43 -8.86
CA LEU A 113 -5.38 9.74 -10.11
C LEU A 113 -5.32 8.53 -11.04
N VAL A 114 -6.40 8.25 -11.75
CA VAL A 114 -6.47 7.25 -12.80
C VAL A 114 -6.23 7.96 -14.12
N VAL A 115 -5.14 7.60 -14.80
CA VAL A 115 -4.77 8.21 -16.07
C VAL A 115 -4.76 7.14 -17.16
N PRO A 116 -5.62 7.25 -18.18
CA PRO A 116 -5.61 6.35 -19.33
C PRO A 116 -4.30 6.48 -20.13
N MET A 117 -3.68 5.36 -20.51
CA MET A 117 -2.39 5.32 -21.22
C MET A 117 -2.53 5.21 -22.74
N GLU A 118 -3.74 5.05 -23.27
CA GLU A 118 -3.99 4.77 -24.69
C GLU A 118 -3.34 5.81 -25.61
N ARG A 119 -3.46 7.10 -25.25
CA ARG A 119 -2.83 8.21 -25.96
C ARG A 119 -1.30 8.14 -25.92
N ASN A 120 -0.72 7.78 -24.78
CA ASN A 120 0.72 7.70 -24.60
C ASN A 120 1.31 6.53 -25.38
N LEU A 121 0.63 5.37 -25.34
CA LEU A 121 1.03 4.18 -26.10
C LEU A 121 0.96 4.42 -27.61
N THR A 122 -0.08 5.13 -28.08
CA THR A 122 -0.23 5.48 -29.50
C THR A 122 0.93 6.36 -29.97
N LYS A 123 1.22 7.44 -29.24
CA LYS A 123 2.37 8.33 -29.55
C LYS A 123 3.72 7.63 -29.45
N GLY A 124 3.88 6.70 -28.51
CA GLY A 124 5.11 5.91 -28.36
C GLY A 124 5.36 5.01 -29.58
N LYS A 125 4.32 4.35 -30.09
CA LYS A 125 4.40 3.52 -31.30
C LYS A 125 4.70 4.33 -32.57
N GLU A 126 4.19 5.55 -32.68
CA GLU A 126 4.50 6.45 -33.81
C GLU A 126 5.98 6.84 -33.84
N LYS A 127 6.59 7.10 -32.68
CA LYS A 127 8.01 7.48 -32.56
C LYS A 127 8.98 6.31 -32.63
N GLY A 128 8.54 5.08 -32.34
CA GLY A 128 9.34 3.87 -32.42
C GLY A 128 9.46 3.26 -33.83
N LYS A 129 8.93 3.91 -34.86
CA LYS A 129 9.02 3.51 -36.28
C LYS A 129 10.21 4.16 -37.02
N LEU A 130 11.31 4.44 -36.31
CA LEU A 130 12.58 4.86 -36.92
C LEU A 130 13.35 3.65 -37.45
#